data_AF-S0ENS4-F1
#
_entry.id   AF-S0ENS4-F1
#
_cell.length_a   1.000
_cell.length_b   1.000
_cell.length_c   1.000
_cell.angle_alpha   90.00
_cell.angle_beta   90.00
_cell.angle_gamma   90.00
#
_symmetry.space_group_name_H-M   'P 1'
#
loop_
_entity.id
_entity.type
_entity.pdbx_description
1 polymer ?
#
loop_
_entity_poly.entity_id
_entity_poly.type
_entity_poly.pdbx_seq_one_letter_code
_entity_poly.pdbx_strand_id
1 'polypeptide(L)'
;MDFEPAVVKAMTLFLYCFDYESPADSSAMMFHAKVYQIADKYDIEALKRLAAMKYRTSIEAGWEMDSFPDAIALAYTITPSGDRGLRDIAVEITLKRLGKLMTQDTFCGMMRDNPEIAADIIRLTNRTCERVREYKCRTCTRVFLLGFPEFEEPYQLHYCPCCDTHHSSWRPEAGR
;
A
#
# COMPACT_ATOMS: atom_id res chain seq x y z
N MET A 1 -11.49 9.55 -24.88
CA MET A 1 -11.15 9.71 -23.45
C MET A 1 -10.72 11.14 -23.31
N ASP A 2 -11.56 11.95 -22.68
CA ASP A 2 -11.29 13.37 -22.51
C ASP A 2 -10.75 13.55 -21.10
N PHE A 3 -9.55 14.11 -20.97
CA PHE A 3 -8.93 14.36 -19.68
C PHE A 3 -9.43 15.69 -19.11
N GLU A 4 -9.67 15.71 -17.80
CA GLU A 4 -10.05 16.93 -17.10
C GLU A 4 -9.00 18.03 -17.29
N PRO A 5 -9.39 19.30 -17.47
CA PRO A 5 -8.45 20.40 -17.68
C PRO A 5 -7.37 20.50 -16.60
N ALA A 6 -7.69 20.15 -15.35
CA ALA A 6 -6.73 20.14 -14.24
C ALA A 6 -5.63 19.09 -14.41
N VAL A 7 -5.98 17.90 -14.93
CA VAL A 7 -5.04 16.80 -15.19
C VAL A 7 -4.13 17.14 -16.38
N VAL A 8 -4.70 17.73 -17.45
CA VAL A 8 -3.92 18.22 -18.59
C VAL A 8 -2.98 19.33 -18.15
N LYS A 9 -3.45 20.26 -17.30
CA LYS A 9 -2.60 21.33 -16.74
C LYS A 9 -1.45 20.76 -15.92
N ALA A 10 -1.67 19.72 -15.11
CA ALA A 10 -0.60 19.06 -14.36
C ALA A 10 0.44 18.44 -15.29
N MET A 11 0.02 17.75 -16.35
CA MET A 11 0.94 17.23 -17.37
C MET A 11 1.76 18.34 -18.02
N THR A 12 1.12 19.44 -18.45
CA THR A 12 1.82 20.58 -19.04
C THR A 12 2.79 21.23 -18.06
N LEU A 13 2.41 21.43 -16.80
CA LEU A 13 3.32 21.99 -15.78
C LEU A 13 4.53 21.09 -15.56
N PHE A 14 4.33 19.77 -15.49
CA PHE A 14 5.43 18.82 -15.40
C PHE A 14 6.41 18.94 -16.58
N LEU A 15 5.92 19.08 -17.81
CA LEU A 15 6.80 19.21 -18.97
C LEU A 15 7.70 20.46 -18.93
N TYR A 16 7.25 21.52 -18.27
CA TYR A 16 8.01 22.77 -18.16
C TYR A 16 8.82 22.90 -16.86
N CYS A 17 8.34 22.29 -15.77
CA CYS A 17 8.86 22.51 -14.42
C CYS A 17 9.35 21.23 -13.72
N PHE A 18 9.17 20.06 -14.34
CA PHE A 18 9.40 18.74 -13.76
C PHE A 18 8.59 18.44 -12.48
N ASP A 19 7.53 19.22 -12.24
CA ASP A 19 6.63 19.04 -11.11
C ASP A 19 5.21 19.56 -11.40
N TYR A 20 4.24 19.17 -10.58
CA TYR A 20 2.87 19.65 -10.59
C TYR A 20 2.24 19.55 -9.20
N GLU A 21 1.31 20.44 -8.86
CA GLU A 21 0.60 20.39 -7.57
C GLU A 21 -0.83 19.85 -7.72
N SER A 22 -1.33 19.19 -6.68
CA SER A 22 -2.76 18.85 -6.61
C SER A 22 -3.60 20.09 -6.30
N PRO A 23 -4.89 20.10 -6.66
CA PRO A 23 -5.84 21.02 -6.06
C PRO A 23 -5.81 20.90 -4.53
N ALA A 24 -6.11 21.99 -3.83
CA ALA A 24 -6.08 22.05 -2.36
C ALA A 24 -7.26 21.33 -1.66
N ASP A 25 -8.11 20.65 -2.42
CA ASP A 25 -9.26 19.93 -1.90
C ASP A 25 -8.92 18.49 -1.50
N SER A 26 -9.88 17.81 -0.85
CA SER A 26 -9.74 16.43 -0.37
C SER A 26 -9.65 15.37 -1.49
N SER A 27 -9.36 15.77 -2.73
CA SER A 27 -9.33 14.89 -3.91
C SER A 27 -7.93 14.50 -4.37
N ALA A 28 -6.87 14.91 -3.65
CA ALA A 28 -5.47 14.70 -4.06
C ALA A 28 -5.15 13.25 -4.46
N MET A 29 -5.66 12.26 -3.71
CA MET A 29 -5.48 10.83 -4.02
C MET A 29 -6.00 10.47 -5.42
N MET A 30 -7.25 10.84 -5.72
CA MET A 30 -7.85 10.59 -7.03
C MET A 30 -7.18 11.42 -8.13
N PHE A 31 -6.80 12.66 -7.82
CA PHE A 31 -6.13 13.54 -8.76
C PHE A 31 -4.79 12.95 -9.22
N HIS A 32 -3.94 12.49 -8.30
CA HIS A 32 -2.66 11.88 -8.65
C HIS A 32 -2.83 10.57 -9.42
N ALA A 33 -3.86 9.77 -9.10
CA ALA A 33 -4.21 8.60 -9.91
C ALA A 33 -4.57 9.00 -11.36
N LYS A 34 -5.38 10.05 -11.56
CA LYS A 34 -5.70 10.55 -12.92
C LYS A 34 -4.48 11.12 -13.65
N VAL A 35 -3.55 11.77 -12.94
CA VAL A 35 -2.28 12.22 -13.53
C VAL A 35 -1.40 11.04 -13.95
N TYR A 36 -1.42 9.94 -13.18
CA TYR A 36 -0.78 8.69 -13.59
C TYR A 36 -1.38 8.14 -14.89
N GLN A 37 -2.71 8.16 -15.02
CA GLN A 37 -3.40 7.70 -16.24
C GLN A 37 -3.04 8.53 -17.48
N ILE A 38 -3.02 9.86 -17.38
CA ILE A 38 -2.63 10.70 -18.53
C ILE A 38 -1.15 10.49 -18.88
N ALA A 39 -0.29 10.29 -17.88
CA ALA A 39 1.13 10.03 -18.09
C ALA A 39 1.36 8.72 -18.85
N ASP A 40 0.64 7.65 -18.47
CA ASP A 40 0.66 6.37 -19.18
C ASP A 40 0.14 6.51 -20.62
N LYS A 41 -0.97 7.24 -20.80
CA LYS A 41 -1.58 7.46 -22.12
C LYS A 41 -0.64 8.13 -23.12
N TYR A 42 0.22 9.04 -22.66
CA TYR A 42 1.17 9.77 -23.49
C TYR A 42 2.62 9.27 -23.35
N ASP A 43 2.84 8.13 -22.71
CA ASP A 43 4.15 7.51 -22.51
C ASP A 43 5.19 8.44 -21.85
N ILE A 44 4.74 9.26 -20.89
CA ILE A 44 5.57 10.18 -20.12
C ILE A 44 5.98 9.49 -18.82
N GLU A 45 6.90 8.53 -18.94
CA GLU A 45 7.31 7.64 -17.86
C GLU A 45 7.84 8.38 -16.60
N ALA A 46 8.50 9.53 -16.76
CA ALA A 46 8.93 10.35 -15.62
C ALA A 46 7.76 10.97 -14.84
N LEU A 47 6.69 11.41 -15.54
CA LEU A 47 5.47 11.91 -14.90
C LEU A 47 4.70 10.77 -14.24
N LYS A 48 4.67 9.59 -14.89
CA LYS A 48 4.02 8.39 -14.36
C LYS A 48 4.61 8.01 -13.00
N ARG A 49 5.94 7.99 -12.88
CA ARG A 49 6.63 7.78 -11.60
C ARG A 49 6.34 8.87 -10.57
N LEU A 50 6.40 10.15 -10.96
CA LEU A 50 6.10 11.25 -10.04
C LEU A 50 4.66 11.16 -9.50
N ALA A 51 3.70 10.85 -10.38
CA ALA A 51 2.32 10.68 -10.00
C ALA A 51 2.10 9.49 -9.05
N ALA A 52 2.80 8.38 -9.25
CA ALA A 52 2.78 7.27 -8.30
C ALA A 52 3.34 7.65 -6.92
N MET A 53 4.44 8.41 -6.87
CA MET A 53 5.00 8.90 -5.61
C MET A 53 4.03 9.85 -4.90
N LYS A 54 3.47 10.85 -5.60
CA LYS A 54 2.50 11.78 -5.01
C LYS A 54 1.21 11.07 -4.60
N TYR A 55 0.75 10.08 -5.38
CA TYR A 55 -0.35 9.20 -5.01
C TYR A 55 -0.08 8.50 -3.69
N ARG A 56 1.06 7.80 -3.55
CA ARG A 56 1.48 7.15 -2.29
C ARG A 56 1.42 8.12 -1.11
N THR A 57 2.07 9.27 -1.22
CA THR A 57 2.08 10.26 -0.13
C THR A 57 0.67 10.70 0.25
N SER A 58 -0.19 10.96 -0.74
CA SER A 58 -1.56 11.41 -0.50
C SER A 58 -2.44 10.35 0.15
N ILE A 59 -2.31 9.07 -0.24
CA ILE A 59 -3.09 7.99 0.37
C ILE A 59 -2.56 7.61 1.77
N GLU A 60 -1.25 7.72 2.01
CA GLU A 60 -0.66 7.53 3.34
C GLU A 60 -1.12 8.61 4.33
N ALA A 61 -1.29 9.84 3.87
CA ALA A 61 -1.84 10.93 4.68
C ALA A 61 -3.37 10.86 4.80
N GLY A 62 -4.04 10.37 3.75
CA GLY A 62 -5.49 10.46 3.58
C GLY A 62 -6.29 9.19 3.86
N TRP A 63 -5.68 8.12 4.38
CA TRP A 63 -6.34 6.82 4.53
C TRP A 63 -7.57 6.80 5.44
N GLU A 64 -7.71 7.79 6.34
CA GLU A 64 -8.90 7.92 7.21
C GLU A 64 -10.04 8.69 6.54
N MET A 65 -9.81 9.29 5.38
CA MET A 65 -10.84 10.04 4.65
C MET A 65 -11.80 9.08 3.93
N ASP A 66 -13.06 9.50 3.82
CA ASP A 66 -14.10 8.74 3.11
C ASP A 66 -13.79 8.51 1.63
N SER A 67 -12.92 9.34 1.03
CA SER A 67 -12.47 9.22 -0.36
C SER A 67 -11.38 8.15 -0.56
N PHE A 68 -10.85 7.54 0.51
CA PHE A 68 -9.80 6.53 0.40
C PHE A 68 -10.26 5.29 -0.39
N PRO A 69 -11.40 4.63 -0.08
CA PRO A 69 -11.89 3.50 -0.88
C PRO A 69 -12.05 3.86 -2.37
N ASP A 70 -12.61 5.03 -2.67
CA ASP A 70 -12.80 5.48 -4.06
C ASP A 70 -11.47 5.66 -4.79
N ALA A 71 -10.44 6.18 -4.11
CA ALA A 71 -9.11 6.33 -4.69
C ALA A 71 -8.44 4.98 -4.99
N ILE A 72 -8.70 3.95 -4.19
CA ILE A 72 -8.19 2.59 -4.39
C ILE A 72 -8.92 1.91 -5.56
N ALA A 73 -10.26 2.00 -5.59
CA ALA A 73 -11.05 1.49 -6.70
C ALA A 73 -10.72 2.19 -8.03
N LEU A 74 -10.49 3.50 -7.99
CA LEU A 74 -10.06 4.27 -9.17
C LEU A 74 -8.75 3.73 -9.73
N ALA A 75 -7.75 3.45 -8.88
CA ALA A 75 -6.47 2.89 -9.32
C ALA A 75 -6.65 1.60 -10.14
N TYR A 76 -7.55 0.71 -9.72
CA TYR A 76 -7.87 -0.52 -10.46
C TYR A 76 -8.68 -0.28 -11.73
N THR A 77 -9.48 0.78 -11.76
CA THR A 77 -10.29 1.16 -12.94
C THR A 77 -9.42 1.76 -14.05
N ILE A 78 -8.45 2.59 -13.69
CA ILE A 78 -7.64 3.35 -14.66
C ILE A 78 -6.39 2.61 -15.15
N THR A 79 -5.95 1.58 -14.42
CA THR A 79 -4.77 0.78 -14.77
C THR A 79 -5.21 -0.62 -15.21
N PRO A 80 -4.64 -1.20 -16.27
CA PRO A 80 -4.83 -2.63 -16.57
C PRO A 80 -4.13 -3.51 -15.53
N SER A 81 -4.49 -4.79 -15.44
CA SER A 81 -3.95 -5.72 -14.43
C SER A 81 -2.42 -5.93 -14.50
N GLY A 82 -1.82 -5.75 -15.67
CA GLY A 82 -0.37 -5.79 -15.86
C GLY A 82 0.37 -4.54 -15.39
N ASP A 83 -0.32 -3.42 -15.23
CA ASP A 83 0.25 -2.21 -14.64
C ASP A 83 0.07 -2.25 -13.12
N ARG A 84 1.18 -2.53 -12.43
CA ARG A 84 1.20 -2.72 -10.99
C ARG A 84 1.53 -1.45 -10.19
N GLY A 85 1.86 -0.34 -10.84
CA GLY A 85 2.41 0.83 -10.16
C GLY A 85 1.49 1.38 -9.07
N LEU A 86 0.27 1.78 -9.41
CA LEU A 86 -0.71 2.26 -8.42
C LEU A 86 -1.33 1.12 -7.61
N ARG A 87 -1.57 -0.03 -8.23
CA ARG A 87 -2.23 -1.19 -7.60
C ARG A 87 -1.43 -1.73 -6.43
N ASP A 88 -0.10 -1.85 -6.56
CA ASP A 88 0.76 -2.34 -5.49
C ASP A 88 0.86 -1.33 -4.34
N ILE A 89 0.97 -0.03 -4.65
CA ILE A 89 0.94 1.06 -3.67
C ILE A 89 -0.36 1.00 -2.84
N ALA A 90 -1.51 0.90 -3.53
CA ALA A 90 -2.82 0.80 -2.92
C ALA A 90 -2.92 -0.39 -1.96
N VAL A 91 -2.55 -1.59 -2.43
CA VAL A 91 -2.65 -2.84 -1.64
C VAL A 91 -1.71 -2.82 -0.44
N GLU A 92 -0.48 -2.31 -0.60
CA GLU A 92 0.49 -2.21 0.49
C GLU A 92 -0.05 -1.35 1.65
N ILE A 93 -0.62 -0.18 1.33
CA ILE A 93 -1.10 0.77 2.34
C ILE A 93 -2.42 0.29 2.95
N THR A 94 -3.31 -0.28 2.15
CA THR A 94 -4.49 -0.98 2.65
C THR A 94 -4.10 -2.09 3.63
N LEU A 95 -3.11 -2.92 3.31
CA LEU A 95 -2.69 -4.02 4.19
C LEU A 95 -2.18 -3.51 5.55
N LYS A 96 -1.38 -2.43 5.55
CA LYS A 96 -0.88 -1.77 6.78
C LYS A 96 -1.99 -1.20 7.69
N ARG A 97 -3.20 -1.02 7.16
CA ARG A 97 -4.36 -0.44 7.88
C ARG A 97 -5.58 -1.35 7.88
N LEU A 98 -5.43 -2.60 7.41
CA LEU A 98 -6.54 -3.49 7.11
C LEU A 98 -7.46 -3.69 8.31
N GLY A 99 -6.89 -3.88 9.51
CA GLY A 99 -7.68 -4.08 10.73
C GLY A 99 -8.69 -2.96 11.02
N LYS A 100 -8.36 -1.69 10.71
CA LYS A 100 -9.28 -0.55 10.88
C LYS A 100 -10.16 -0.33 9.66
N LEU A 101 -9.66 -0.60 8.46
CA LEU A 101 -10.47 -0.48 7.23
C LEU A 101 -11.60 -1.52 7.19
N MET A 102 -11.38 -2.73 7.71
CA MET A 102 -12.39 -3.79 7.76
C MET A 102 -13.59 -3.46 8.66
N THR A 103 -13.49 -2.46 9.54
CA THR A 103 -14.63 -2.00 10.35
C THR A 103 -15.48 -0.95 9.63
N GLN A 104 -15.07 -0.49 8.44
CA GLN A 104 -15.77 0.53 7.66
C GLN A 104 -16.63 -0.15 6.58
N ASP A 105 -17.94 0.12 6.60
CA ASP A 105 -18.88 -0.45 5.62
C ASP A 105 -18.59 0.02 4.20
N THR A 106 -18.10 1.25 4.02
CA THR A 106 -17.71 1.82 2.72
C THR A 106 -16.56 1.03 2.08
N PHE A 107 -15.52 0.73 2.86
CA PHE A 107 -14.39 -0.08 2.40
C PHE A 107 -14.81 -1.52 2.09
N CYS A 108 -15.63 -2.13 2.96
CA CYS A 108 -16.19 -3.47 2.71
C CYS A 108 -17.08 -3.53 1.46
N GLY A 109 -17.86 -2.47 1.20
CA GLY A 109 -18.63 -2.31 -0.04
C GLY A 109 -17.72 -2.25 -1.27
N MET A 110 -16.70 -1.39 -1.25
CA MET A 110 -15.72 -1.27 -2.34
C MET A 110 -15.06 -2.62 -2.67
N MET A 111 -14.65 -3.40 -1.68
CA MET A 111 -14.07 -4.74 -1.93
C MET A 111 -15.05 -5.72 -2.56
N ARG A 112 -16.34 -5.63 -2.22
CA ARG A 112 -17.38 -6.49 -2.82
C ARG A 112 -17.57 -6.17 -4.31
N ASP A 113 -17.51 -4.89 -4.65
CA ASP A 113 -17.66 -4.41 -6.03
C ASP A 113 -16.39 -4.61 -6.86
N ASN A 114 -15.23 -4.79 -6.21
CA ASN A 114 -13.93 -4.89 -6.85
C ASN A 114 -13.14 -6.13 -6.35
N PRO A 115 -13.51 -7.35 -6.78
CA PRO A 115 -12.93 -8.59 -6.28
C PRO A 115 -11.43 -8.74 -6.58
N GLU A 116 -10.91 -8.08 -7.62
CA GLU A 116 -9.46 -8.04 -7.91
C GLU A 116 -8.66 -7.41 -6.77
N ILE A 117 -9.21 -6.39 -6.12
CA ILE A 117 -8.56 -5.71 -4.98
C ILE A 117 -8.40 -6.68 -3.82
N ALA A 118 -9.47 -7.43 -3.50
CA ALA A 118 -9.43 -8.45 -2.47
C ALA A 118 -8.43 -9.56 -2.81
N ALA A 119 -8.39 -10.02 -4.06
CA ALA A 119 -7.44 -11.04 -4.51
C ALA A 119 -5.99 -10.59 -4.32
N ASP A 120 -5.66 -9.36 -4.67
CA ASP A 120 -4.30 -8.83 -4.50
C ASP A 120 -3.93 -8.57 -3.04
N ILE A 121 -4.87 -8.12 -2.20
CA ILE A 121 -4.68 -8.04 -0.74
C ILE A 121 -4.38 -9.43 -0.17
N ILE A 122 -5.14 -10.45 -0.53
CA ILE A 122 -4.93 -11.83 -0.06
C ILE A 122 -3.57 -12.35 -0.52
N ARG A 123 -3.18 -12.11 -1.78
CA ARG A 123 -1.86 -12.50 -2.30
C ARG A 123 -0.73 -11.84 -1.53
N LEU A 124 -0.82 -10.53 -1.27
CA LEU A 124 0.19 -9.82 -0.50
C LEU A 124 0.23 -10.28 0.95
N THR A 125 -0.94 -10.55 1.54
CA THR A 125 -1.06 -11.11 2.90
C THR A 125 -0.37 -12.47 2.97
N ASN A 126 -0.64 -13.37 2.02
CA ASN A 126 0.00 -14.69 1.98
C ASN A 126 1.52 -14.58 1.90
N ARG A 127 2.04 -13.74 0.99
CA ARG A 127 3.49 -13.48 0.88
C ARG A 127 4.08 -12.91 2.18
N THR A 128 3.33 -12.11 2.90
CA THR A 128 3.77 -11.54 4.20
C THR A 128 3.72 -12.60 5.31
N CYS A 129 2.67 -13.43 5.33
CA CYS A 129 2.46 -14.49 6.32
C CYS A 129 3.42 -15.68 6.15
N GLU A 130 3.81 -16.04 4.92
CA GLU A 130 4.84 -17.06 4.64
C GLU A 130 6.18 -16.78 5.33
N ARG A 131 6.38 -15.53 5.76
CA ARG A 131 7.60 -15.04 6.38
C ARG A 131 7.49 -14.92 7.89
N VAL A 132 6.28 -15.14 8.41
CA VAL A 132 6.06 -15.25 9.84
C VAL A 132 6.66 -16.58 10.31
N ARG A 133 7.40 -16.51 11.40
CA ARG A 133 8.00 -17.65 12.08
C ARG A 133 7.49 -17.69 13.51
N GLU A 134 7.30 -18.90 14.00
CA GLU A 134 6.93 -19.15 15.39
C GLU A 134 8.19 -19.18 16.26
N TYR A 135 8.15 -18.45 17.37
CA TYR A 135 9.20 -18.42 18.37
C TYR A 135 8.62 -18.76 19.73
N LYS A 136 9.37 -19.58 20.49
CA LYS A 136 9.02 -19.94 21.86
C LYS A 136 10.08 -19.44 22.83
N CYS A 137 9.65 -18.65 23.82
CA CYS A 137 10.55 -18.23 24.89
C CYS A 137 10.87 -19.41 25.82
N ARG A 138 12.16 -19.66 26.09
CA ARG A 138 12.58 -20.73 27.00
C ARG A 138 12.31 -20.44 28.48
N THR A 139 12.14 -19.16 28.83
CA THR A 139 11.93 -18.72 30.22
C THR A 139 10.45 -18.69 30.59
N CYS A 140 9.63 -17.94 29.83
CA CYS A 140 8.20 -17.83 30.12
C CYS A 140 7.32 -18.81 29.35
N THR A 141 7.89 -19.65 28.49
CA THR A 141 7.20 -20.67 27.66
C THR A 141 6.17 -20.15 26.67
N ARG A 142 5.94 -18.84 26.61
CA ARG A 142 5.01 -18.23 25.64
C ARG A 142 5.52 -18.34 24.22
N VAL A 143 4.58 -18.61 23.33
CA VAL A 143 4.76 -18.67 21.88
C VAL A 143 4.31 -17.36 21.27
N PHE A 144 5.08 -16.84 20.32
CA PHE A 144 4.74 -15.63 19.58
C PHE A 144 5.20 -15.74 18.13
N LEU A 145 4.52 -14.97 17.27
CA LEU A 145 4.74 -14.95 15.84
C LEU A 145 5.49 -13.67 15.45
N LEU A 146 6.53 -13.81 14.63
CA LEU A 146 7.28 -12.68 14.09
C LEU A 146 7.47 -12.83 12.59
N GLY A 147 7.10 -11.80 11.83
CA GLY A 147 7.44 -11.65 10.42
C GLY A 147 8.57 -10.63 10.25
N PHE A 148 9.50 -10.91 9.35
CA PHE A 148 10.59 -9.99 9.00
C PHE A 148 10.35 -9.41 7.60
N PRO A 149 10.63 -8.11 7.33
CA PRO A 149 10.57 -7.50 5.99
C PRO A 149 11.65 -8.06 5.04
N GLU A 150 11.48 -7.90 3.72
CA GLU A 150 12.27 -8.61 2.66
C GLU A 150 13.72 -8.14 2.56
N PHE A 151 13.99 -6.97 3.13
CA PHE A 151 15.24 -6.22 2.97
C PHE A 151 15.93 -5.92 4.30
N GLU A 152 15.43 -6.45 5.41
CA GLU A 152 16.10 -6.36 6.71
C GLU A 152 16.43 -7.77 7.17
N GLU A 153 17.73 -8.04 7.45
CA GLU A 153 18.10 -9.23 8.20
C GLU A 153 17.21 -9.29 9.45
N PRO A 154 16.72 -10.47 9.84
CA PRO A 154 15.86 -10.58 11.01
C PRO A 154 16.60 -9.95 12.18
N TYR A 155 16.13 -8.79 12.65
CA TYR A 155 16.74 -8.10 13.78
C TYR A 155 16.93 -9.18 14.83
N GLN A 156 18.17 -9.42 15.25
CA GLN A 156 18.44 -10.43 16.24
C GLN A 156 17.59 -10.06 17.46
N LEU A 157 16.53 -10.83 17.71
CA LEU A 157 15.77 -10.60 18.93
C LEU A 157 16.74 -10.84 20.07
N HIS A 158 16.89 -9.86 20.94
CA HIS A 158 17.69 -10.02 22.14
C HIS A 158 16.81 -10.28 23.35
N TYR A 159 15.54 -9.82 23.33
CA TYR A 159 14.63 -9.85 24.47
C TYR A 159 13.30 -10.50 24.13
N CYS A 160 12.72 -11.20 25.10
CA CYS A 160 11.37 -11.75 24.95
C CYS A 160 10.31 -10.64 25.07
N PRO A 161 9.41 -10.48 24.09
CA PRO A 161 8.36 -9.44 24.14
C PRO A 161 7.32 -9.66 25.25
N CYS A 162 7.34 -10.81 25.94
CA CYS A 162 6.40 -11.15 27.00
C CYS A 162 6.97 -11.05 28.42
N CYS A 163 8.25 -11.36 28.60
CA CYS A 163 8.88 -11.44 29.93
C CYS A 163 10.23 -10.73 30.02
N ASP A 164 10.61 -10.01 28.96
CA ASP A 164 11.82 -9.19 28.85
C ASP A 164 13.13 -9.92 29.15
N THR A 165 13.10 -11.26 29.13
CA THR A 165 14.29 -12.06 29.37
C THR A 165 15.19 -12.03 28.15
N HIS A 166 16.47 -11.75 28.38
CA HIS A 166 17.49 -11.78 27.34
C HIS A 166 17.77 -13.22 26.90
N HIS A 167 17.80 -13.46 25.59
CA HIS A 167 18.24 -14.71 24.99
C HIS A 167 19.31 -14.44 23.94
N SER A 168 20.47 -15.09 24.08
CA SER A 168 21.62 -14.92 23.16
C SER A 168 21.40 -15.54 21.78
N SER A 169 20.44 -16.44 21.64
CA SER A 169 20.02 -16.96 20.35
C SER A 169 18.55 -17.31 20.36
N TRP A 170 17.81 -16.76 19.40
CA TRP A 170 16.47 -17.20 19.07
C TRP A 170 16.55 -18.10 17.86
N ARG A 171 15.88 -19.25 17.92
CA ARG A 171 15.66 -20.09 16.75
C ARG A 171 14.15 -20.19 16.57
N PRO A 172 13.63 -20.02 15.36
CA PRO A 172 12.24 -20.32 15.10
C PRO A 172 12.02 -21.80 15.40
N GLU A 173 10.86 -22.14 15.95
CA GLU A 173 10.44 -23.54 15.94
C GLU A 173 10.34 -23.96 14.46
N ALA A 174 10.74 -25.19 14.15
CA ALA A 174 10.67 -25.70 12.78
C ALA A 174 9.19 -25.67 12.35
N GLY A 175 8.83 -24.66 11.56
CA GLY A 175 7.47 -24.46 11.09
C GLY A 175 7.06 -25.61 10.18
N ARG A 176 5.80 -26.02 10.33
CA ARG A 176 5.11 -26.99 9.47
C ARG A 176 4.92 -26.42 8.06
#